data_AF-A0A959UZ23-F1
#
_entry.id   AF-A0A959UZ23-F1
#
_cell.length_a   1.000
_cell.length_b   1.000
_cell.length_c   1.000
_cell.angle_alpha   90.00
_cell.angle_beta   90.00
_cell.angle_gamma   90.00
#
_symmetry.space_group_name_H-M   'P 1'
#
loop_
_entity.id
_entity.type
_entity.pdbx_description
1 polymer ?
#
loop_
_entity_poly.entity_id
_entity_poly.type
_entity_poly.pdbx_seq_one_letter_code
_entity_poly.pdbx_strand_id
1 'polypeptide(L)'
;VELRDKNNNASVVSSRAALLQRDGDVVDLDGSSPVTMASGDDQYYVAVRHRNHLGVMTQNALALSGTATSVNFTSAGQATYGSNARKSVTGAFPAQVLWAGNVVVDDQVKYTGTGNDRDLILQAIGGVVPTNTAAGYLGADVDLNGQVKYTGSDNDRDIILQNIGGVVPTNTRVEQLP
;
A
#
# COMPACT_ATOMS: atom_id res chain seq x y z
N VAL A 1 6.88 -3.91 -7.00
CA VAL A 1 8.03 -4.30 -6.15
C VAL A 1 9.24 -3.50 -6.57
N GLU A 2 10.03 -3.02 -5.62
CA GLU A 2 11.25 -2.27 -5.86
C GLU A 2 12.42 -2.95 -5.15
N LEU A 3 13.58 -2.95 -5.81
CA LEU A 3 14.88 -3.17 -5.19
C LEU A 3 15.58 -1.82 -5.04
N ARG A 4 16.04 -1.53 -3.84
CA ARG A 4 16.73 -0.28 -3.48
C ARG A 4 18.16 -0.58 -3.03
N ASP A 5 19.07 0.35 -3.31
CA ASP A 5 20.52 0.18 -3.13
C ASP A 5 20.88 -0.05 -1.64
N LYS A 6 21.80 -0.97 -1.38
CA LYS A 6 22.24 -1.33 -0.01
C LYS A 6 22.93 -0.19 0.75
N ASN A 7 23.57 0.73 0.04
CA ASN A 7 24.29 1.87 0.62
C ASN A 7 23.43 3.13 0.66
N ASN A 8 22.39 3.21 -0.17
CA ASN A 8 21.42 4.30 -0.18
C ASN A 8 20.00 3.78 -0.48
N ASN A 9 19.21 3.58 0.58
CA ASN A 9 17.85 3.05 0.47
C ASN A 9 16.85 3.99 -0.25
N ALA A 10 17.19 5.26 -0.47
CA ALA A 10 16.39 6.18 -1.32
C ALA A 10 16.60 5.92 -2.82
N SER A 11 17.68 5.24 -3.20
CA SER A 11 17.99 4.94 -4.59
C SER A 11 17.32 3.65 -5.05
N VAL A 12 16.33 3.76 -5.95
CA VAL A 12 15.69 2.61 -6.59
C VAL A 12 16.59 2.09 -7.71
N VAL A 13 17.06 0.85 -7.56
CA VAL A 13 17.91 0.16 -8.54
C VAL A 13 17.06 -0.54 -9.60
N SER A 14 15.94 -1.13 -9.19
CA SER A 14 15.02 -1.82 -10.09
C SER A 14 13.60 -1.74 -9.56
N SER A 15 12.63 -1.60 -10.46
CA SER A 15 11.22 -1.65 -10.13
C SER A 15 10.47 -2.51 -11.14
N ARG A 16 9.52 -3.31 -10.65
CA ARG A 16 8.72 -4.20 -11.48
C ARG A 16 7.30 -4.30 -10.94
N ALA A 17 6.32 -4.25 -11.84
CA ALA A 17 4.94 -4.59 -11.53
C ALA A 17 4.79 -6.10 -11.32
N ALA A 18 3.93 -6.49 -10.38
CA ALA A 18 3.66 -7.87 -10.01
C ALA A 18 2.17 -8.00 -9.68
N LEU A 19 1.66 -9.22 -9.64
CA LEU A 19 0.28 -9.50 -9.24
C LEU A 19 0.23 -9.76 -7.75
N LEU A 20 -0.75 -9.16 -7.06
CA LEU A 20 -1.09 -9.49 -5.68
C LEU A 20 -2.28 -10.44 -5.70
N GLN A 21 -2.12 -11.62 -5.11
CA GLN A 21 -3.15 -12.63 -4.98
C GLN A 21 -4.01 -12.41 -3.73
N ARG A 22 -5.17 -13.07 -3.67
CA ARG A 22 -6.15 -12.91 -2.57
C ARG A 22 -5.63 -13.44 -1.23
N ASP A 23 -4.73 -14.42 -1.26
CA ASP A 23 -4.04 -14.96 -0.09
C ASP A 23 -2.85 -14.11 0.37
N GLY A 24 -2.52 -13.04 -0.37
CA GLY A 24 -1.48 -12.07 -0.01
C GLY A 24 -0.14 -12.33 -0.69
N ASP A 25 -0.04 -13.36 -1.53
CA ASP A 25 1.19 -13.64 -2.27
C ASP A 25 1.39 -12.63 -3.41
N VAL A 26 2.65 -12.23 -3.61
CA VAL A 26 3.06 -11.36 -4.72
C VAL A 26 3.82 -12.20 -5.73
N VAL A 27 3.23 -12.36 -6.91
CA VAL A 27 3.70 -13.27 -7.97
C VAL A 27 3.93 -12.52 -9.27
N ASP A 28 4.64 -13.15 -10.20
CA ASP A 28 4.84 -12.63 -11.55
C ASP A 28 3.52 -12.59 -12.34
N LEU A 29 3.55 -12.02 -13.54
CA LEU A 29 2.38 -11.81 -14.40
C LEU A 29 1.74 -13.10 -14.92
N ASP A 30 2.41 -14.25 -14.75
CA ASP A 30 1.83 -15.56 -15.02
C ASP A 30 0.90 -16.05 -13.89
N GLY A 31 0.83 -15.31 -12.78
CA GLY A 31 -0.03 -15.59 -11.64
C GLY A 31 0.47 -16.69 -10.73
N SER A 32 1.73 -17.14 -10.83
CA SER A 32 2.25 -18.20 -9.95
C SER A 32 3.75 -18.15 -9.67
N SER A 33 4.56 -17.65 -10.62
CA SER A 33 6.00 -17.61 -10.45
C SER A 33 6.44 -16.56 -9.42
N PRO A 34 7.56 -16.78 -8.70
CA PRO A 34 8.18 -15.72 -7.91
C PRO A 34 8.55 -14.51 -8.79
N VAL A 35 8.47 -13.31 -8.23
CA VAL A 35 8.84 -12.09 -8.95
C VAL A 35 10.34 -12.08 -9.25
N THR A 36 10.68 -12.14 -10.53
CA THR A 36 12.07 -11.99 -10.99
C THR A 36 12.42 -10.51 -11.12
N MET A 37 13.53 -10.05 -10.55
CA MET A 37 14.00 -8.67 -10.69
C MET A 37 15.19 -8.62 -11.64
N ALA A 38 15.21 -7.65 -12.56
CA ALA A 38 16.33 -7.44 -13.48
C ALA A 38 17.48 -6.70 -12.76
N SER A 39 18.14 -7.37 -11.83
CA SER A 39 19.28 -6.87 -11.07
C SER A 39 20.26 -8.01 -10.80
N GLY A 40 21.54 -7.68 -10.63
CA GLY A 40 22.57 -8.68 -10.31
C GLY A 40 22.44 -9.19 -8.89
N ASP A 41 23.18 -10.26 -8.58
CA ASP A 41 23.29 -10.78 -7.22
C ASP A 41 23.97 -9.75 -6.31
N ASP A 42 23.24 -9.22 -5.33
CA ASP A 42 23.73 -8.28 -4.33
C ASP A 42 22.74 -8.21 -3.14
N GLN A 43 23.02 -7.34 -2.17
CA GLN A 43 22.09 -6.96 -1.14
C GLN A 43 21.19 -5.80 -1.61
N TYR A 44 19.90 -5.90 -1.33
CA TYR A 44 18.93 -4.86 -1.65
C TYR A 44 17.93 -4.67 -0.52
N TYR A 45 17.51 -3.43 -0.29
CA TYR A 45 16.25 -3.20 0.42
C TYR A 45 15.11 -3.58 -0.52
N VAL A 46 14.14 -4.34 -0.02
CA VAL A 46 12.98 -4.76 -0.80
C VAL A 46 11.79 -3.91 -0.38
N ALA A 47 11.15 -3.23 -1.32
CA ALA A 47 9.94 -2.47 -1.07
C ALA A 47 8.76 -2.93 -1.93
N VAL A 48 7.57 -2.82 -1.36
CA VAL A 48 6.30 -3.07 -2.03
C VAL A 48 5.49 -1.78 -2.02
N ARG A 49 5.15 -1.29 -3.21
CA ARG A 49 4.24 -0.17 -3.42
C ARG A 49 2.93 -0.70 -4.01
N HIS A 50 1.83 -0.05 -3.65
CA HIS A 50 0.50 -0.35 -4.17
C HIS A 50 -0.16 0.96 -4.66
N ARG A 51 -1.15 0.86 -5.54
CA ARG A 51 -1.72 2.01 -6.26
C ARG A 51 -2.43 3.04 -5.37
N ASN A 52 -2.88 2.63 -4.19
CA ASN A 52 -3.66 3.47 -3.27
C ASN A 52 -3.46 3.09 -1.79
N HIS A 53 -2.33 2.43 -1.49
CA HIS A 53 -1.90 2.16 -0.12
C HIS A 53 -0.47 2.65 0.04
N LEU A 54 -0.11 3.09 1.24
CA LEU A 54 1.27 3.43 1.59
C LEU A 54 2.13 2.17 1.54
N GLY A 55 3.26 2.27 0.86
CA GLY A 55 4.22 1.21 0.68
C GLY A 55 4.92 0.80 1.97
N VAL A 56 5.64 -0.31 1.87
CA VAL A 56 6.48 -0.85 2.95
C VAL A 56 7.83 -1.25 2.40
N MET A 57 8.88 -1.12 3.21
CA MET A 57 10.23 -1.57 2.88
C MET A 57 10.84 -2.38 4.03
N THR A 58 11.73 -3.32 3.72
CA THR A 58 12.52 -4.03 4.72
C THR A 58 13.40 -3.06 5.52
N GLN A 59 13.63 -3.36 6.81
CA GLN A 59 14.52 -2.52 7.64
C GLN A 59 15.99 -2.63 7.21
N ASN A 60 16.39 -3.83 6.76
CA ASN A 60 17.76 -4.14 6.36
C ASN A 60 17.77 -4.59 4.90
N ALA A 61 18.90 -4.40 4.23
CA ALA A 61 19.14 -4.99 2.91
C ALA A 61 19.26 -6.52 3.03
N LEU A 62 18.63 -7.24 2.10
CA LEU A 62 18.62 -8.69 2.02
C LEU A 62 19.48 -9.13 0.86
N ALA A 63 20.27 -10.19 1.04
CA ALA A 63 21.01 -10.81 -0.06
C ALA A 63 20.01 -11.49 -1.02
N LEU A 64 20.02 -11.05 -2.28
CA LEU A 64 19.22 -11.61 -3.36
C LEU A 64 20.14 -12.24 -4.40
N SER A 65 19.67 -13.32 -5.03
CA SER A 65 20.39 -14.05 -6.07
C SER A 65 19.38 -14.67 -7.04
N GLY A 66 19.85 -15.53 -7.94
CA GLY A 66 18.97 -16.39 -8.75
C GLY A 66 18.08 -17.36 -7.96
N THR A 67 18.26 -17.47 -6.63
CA THR A 67 17.36 -18.22 -5.74
C THR A 67 16.33 -17.29 -5.12
N ALA A 68 15.05 -17.70 -5.15
CA ALA A 68 13.96 -16.92 -4.57
C ALA A 68 14.13 -16.75 -3.04
N THR A 69 14.12 -15.50 -2.59
CA THR A 69 14.14 -15.12 -1.17
C THR A 69 12.74 -14.70 -0.73
N SER A 70 12.19 -15.36 0.29
CA SER A 70 10.89 -14.99 0.86
C SER A 70 11.00 -13.74 1.73
N VAL A 71 10.12 -12.76 1.50
CA VAL A 71 9.96 -11.56 2.32
C VAL A 71 8.50 -11.45 2.70
N ASN A 72 8.20 -11.58 3.99
CA ASN A 72 6.81 -11.66 4.45
C ASN A 72 6.40 -10.40 5.23
N PHE A 73 5.79 -9.44 4.53
CA PHE A 73 5.25 -8.22 5.15
C PHE A 73 3.94 -8.41 5.92
N THR A 74 3.33 -9.61 5.96
CA THR A 74 2.17 -9.88 6.83
C THR A 74 2.57 -10.33 8.22
N SER A 75 3.80 -10.83 8.38
CA SER A 75 4.38 -11.22 9.66
C SER A 75 4.78 -10.02 10.51
N ALA A 76 4.34 -9.97 11.77
CA ALA A 76 4.77 -8.96 12.73
C ALA A 76 6.28 -9.03 13.04
N GLY A 77 6.92 -10.19 12.83
CA GLY A 77 8.36 -10.38 13.03
C GLY A 77 9.22 -9.84 11.88
N GLN A 78 8.63 -9.50 10.73
CA GLN A 78 9.37 -8.89 9.63
C GLN A 78 9.72 -7.45 10.00
N ALA A 79 11.01 -7.18 10.16
CA ALA A 79 11.51 -5.82 10.41
C ALA A 79 11.30 -4.93 9.17
N THR A 80 10.73 -3.75 9.39
CA THR A 80 10.42 -2.76 8.34
C THR A 80 11.12 -1.44 8.61
N TYR A 81 11.41 -0.69 7.55
CA TYR A 81 11.88 0.69 7.67
C TYR A 81 10.83 1.56 8.37
N GLY A 82 11.26 2.46 9.26
CA GLY A 82 10.37 3.30 10.05
C GLY A 82 9.67 2.57 11.21
N SER A 83 8.72 3.25 11.87
CA SER A 83 8.09 2.74 13.11
C SER A 83 6.64 2.30 12.95
N ASN A 84 5.94 2.80 11.93
CA ASN A 84 4.53 2.52 11.68
C ASN A 84 4.27 2.18 10.21
N ALA A 85 5.14 1.38 9.60
CA ALA A 85 5.09 1.08 8.17
C ALA A 85 3.87 0.25 7.73
N ARG A 86 3.21 -0.41 8.69
CA ARG A 86 2.08 -1.29 8.47
C ARG A 86 1.01 -1.07 9.52
N LYS A 87 -0.21 -1.46 9.19
CA LYS A 87 -1.37 -1.51 10.09
C LYS A 87 -1.54 -2.94 10.59
N SER A 88 -1.68 -3.12 11.89
CA SER A 88 -2.11 -4.40 12.46
C SER A 88 -3.61 -4.56 12.31
N VAL A 89 -4.04 -5.67 11.71
CA VAL A 89 -5.44 -6.13 11.72
C VAL A 89 -5.57 -7.32 12.65
N THR A 90 -6.61 -7.27 13.50
CA THR A 90 -6.93 -8.31 14.48
C THR A 90 -8.18 -9.08 14.02
N GLY A 91 -8.42 -10.27 14.59
CA GLY A 91 -9.59 -11.09 14.27
C GLY A 91 -9.21 -12.54 13.99
N ALA A 92 -10.03 -13.22 13.18
CA ALA A 92 -9.82 -14.64 12.84
C ALA A 92 -8.52 -14.90 12.07
N PHE A 93 -8.04 -13.91 11.31
CA PHE A 93 -6.80 -13.97 10.54
C PHE A 93 -5.97 -12.71 10.83
N PRO A 94 -5.24 -12.67 11.96
CA PRO A 94 -4.43 -11.51 12.31
C PRO A 94 -3.25 -11.37 11.34
N ALA A 95 -3.00 -10.15 10.88
CA ALA A 95 -1.92 -9.87 9.92
C ALA A 95 -1.43 -8.42 10.07
N GLN A 96 -0.25 -8.15 9.53
CA GLN A 96 0.17 -6.80 9.18
C GLN A 96 -0.24 -6.51 7.72
N VAL A 97 -0.83 -5.35 7.48
CA VAL A 97 -1.28 -4.92 6.15
C VAL A 97 -0.76 -3.53 5.84
N LEU A 98 -0.77 -3.14 4.56
CA LEU A 98 -0.44 -1.77 4.17
C LEU A 98 -1.53 -0.79 4.63
N TRP A 99 -1.14 0.46 4.86
CA TRP A 99 -2.12 1.52 5.17
C TRP A 99 -2.86 1.92 3.90
N ALA A 100 -4.14 1.59 3.82
CA ALA A 100 -5.01 1.99 2.72
C ALA A 100 -5.32 3.48 2.74
N GLY A 101 -5.65 4.04 1.57
CA GLY A 101 -6.27 5.36 1.47
C GLY A 101 -5.43 6.45 0.85
N ASN A 102 -4.30 6.11 0.22
CA ASN A 102 -3.44 7.05 -0.52
C ASN A 102 -4.00 7.27 -1.93
N VAL A 103 -5.18 7.89 -2.00
CA VAL A 103 -5.93 8.09 -3.25
C VAL A 103 -5.33 9.24 -4.05
N VAL A 104 -4.88 10.29 -3.36
CA VAL A 104 -3.90 11.21 -3.91
C VAL A 104 -2.59 10.46 -3.90
N VAL A 105 -2.01 10.18 -5.07
CA VAL A 105 -0.78 9.37 -5.15
C VAL A 105 0.42 10.22 -4.73
N ASP A 106 0.61 10.35 -3.43
CA ASP A 106 1.77 10.93 -2.78
C ASP A 106 2.27 10.01 -1.64
N ASP A 107 2.98 10.55 -0.66
CA ASP A 107 3.53 9.76 0.46
C ASP A 107 2.71 9.94 1.75
N GLN A 108 1.45 10.40 1.66
CA GLN A 108 0.65 10.83 2.79
C GLN A 108 -0.83 10.49 2.66
N VAL A 109 -1.39 9.83 3.68
CA VAL A 109 -2.85 9.71 3.82
C VAL A 109 -3.39 10.83 4.71
N LYS A 110 -4.34 11.59 4.17
CA LYS A 110 -5.00 12.77 4.78
C LYS A 110 -6.51 12.74 4.57
N TYR A 111 -7.26 13.10 5.61
CA TYR A 111 -8.72 13.20 5.52
C TYR A 111 -9.24 14.63 5.33
N THR A 112 -8.48 15.65 5.76
CA THR A 112 -8.84 17.07 5.63
C THR A 112 -7.65 17.92 5.19
N GLY A 113 -7.92 19.18 4.86
CA GLY A 113 -6.91 20.11 4.35
C GLY A 113 -6.70 19.99 2.84
N THR A 114 -5.82 20.83 2.30
CA THR A 114 -5.48 20.81 0.87
C THR A 114 -4.80 19.51 0.49
N GLY A 115 -5.24 18.90 -0.61
CA GLY A 115 -4.70 17.62 -1.08
C GLY A 115 -5.09 16.43 -0.22
N ASN A 116 -6.27 16.45 0.41
CA ASN A 116 -6.78 15.28 1.12
C ASN A 116 -7.27 14.20 0.15
N ASP A 117 -7.14 12.95 0.56
CA ASP A 117 -7.51 11.76 -0.24
C ASP A 117 -9.02 11.60 -0.41
N ARG A 118 -9.78 12.05 0.59
CA ARG A 118 -11.24 11.92 0.65
C ARG A 118 -11.92 12.63 -0.52
N ASP A 119 -11.44 13.79 -0.93
CA ASP A 119 -12.09 14.58 -1.97
C ASP A 119 -12.01 13.89 -3.35
N LEU A 120 -10.95 13.13 -3.63
CA LEU A 120 -10.84 12.34 -4.87
C LEU A 120 -11.84 11.17 -4.90
N ILE A 121 -12.26 10.65 -3.75
CA ILE A 121 -13.36 9.66 -3.66
C ILE A 121 -14.68 10.29 -4.10
N LEU A 122 -14.99 11.51 -3.62
CA LEU A 122 -16.19 12.21 -4.05
C LEU A 122 -16.15 12.50 -5.55
N GLN A 123 -15.00 12.94 -6.06
CA GLN A 123 -14.80 13.19 -7.49
C GLN A 123 -15.04 11.93 -8.33
N ALA A 124 -14.54 10.78 -7.89
CA ALA A 124 -14.69 9.51 -8.60
C ALA A 124 -16.16 9.08 -8.79
N ILE A 125 -17.06 9.45 -7.89
CA ILE A 125 -18.50 9.17 -7.98
C ILE A 125 -19.33 10.30 -8.63
N GLY A 126 -18.66 11.28 -9.26
CA GLY A 126 -19.29 12.40 -9.98
C GLY A 126 -19.28 13.74 -9.23
N GLY A 127 -18.61 13.83 -8.09
CA GLY A 127 -18.24 15.09 -7.43
C GLY A 127 -19.32 15.83 -6.65
N VAL A 128 -20.61 15.54 -6.91
CA VAL A 128 -21.73 16.32 -6.36
C VAL A 128 -22.65 15.50 -5.47
N VAL A 129 -23.08 14.33 -5.93
CA VAL A 129 -24.09 13.51 -5.23
C VAL A 129 -23.37 12.42 -4.42
N PRO A 130 -23.25 12.53 -3.09
CA PRO A 130 -22.43 11.64 -2.27
C PRO A 130 -22.96 10.20 -2.18
N THR A 131 -24.20 9.96 -2.60
CA THR A 131 -24.83 8.63 -2.65
C THR A 131 -24.61 7.91 -3.97
N ASN A 132 -24.00 8.57 -4.97
CA ASN A 132 -23.59 7.88 -6.18
C ASN A 132 -22.49 6.86 -5.89
N THR A 133 -22.34 5.91 -6.80
CA THR A 133 -21.25 4.95 -6.78
C THR A 133 -20.59 4.90 -8.15
N ALA A 134 -19.34 4.47 -8.19
CA ALA A 134 -18.63 4.20 -9.43
C ALA A 134 -18.10 2.76 -9.41
N ALA A 135 -18.34 2.00 -10.48
CA ALA A 135 -17.86 0.64 -10.59
C ALA A 135 -16.47 0.60 -11.25
N GLY A 136 -15.63 -0.33 -10.79
CA GLY A 136 -14.30 -0.60 -11.31
C GLY A 136 -13.21 -0.53 -10.25
N TYR A 137 -12.04 -1.08 -10.58
CA TYR A 137 -10.82 -1.02 -9.78
C TYR A 137 -10.15 0.35 -9.94
N LEU A 138 -10.81 1.40 -9.45
CA LEU A 138 -10.36 2.79 -9.55
C LEU A 138 -9.28 3.11 -8.50
N GLY A 139 -8.56 4.21 -8.66
CA GLY A 139 -7.61 4.67 -7.62
C GLY A 139 -8.30 4.96 -6.28
N ALA A 140 -9.55 5.42 -6.34
CA ALA A 140 -10.40 5.72 -5.19
C ALA A 140 -11.12 4.50 -4.58
N ASP A 141 -10.99 3.31 -5.17
CA ASP A 141 -11.49 2.03 -4.63
C ASP A 141 -10.49 1.54 -3.57
N VAL A 142 -10.66 2.03 -2.33
CA VAL A 142 -9.70 1.91 -1.23
C VAL A 142 -9.72 0.50 -0.63
N ASP A 143 -10.88 -0.15 -0.58
CA ASP A 143 -11.01 -1.53 -0.09
C ASP A 143 -10.82 -2.61 -1.19
N LEU A 144 -10.64 -2.18 -2.44
CA LEU A 144 -10.37 -3.04 -3.60
C LEU A 144 -11.53 -3.99 -3.96
N ASN A 145 -12.77 -3.61 -3.60
CA ASN A 145 -13.97 -4.38 -3.89
C ASN A 145 -14.53 -4.14 -5.31
N GLY A 146 -13.94 -3.18 -6.06
CA GLY A 146 -14.38 -2.82 -7.40
C GLY A 146 -15.57 -1.85 -7.44
N GLN A 147 -15.88 -1.16 -6.35
CA GLN A 147 -16.93 -0.16 -6.25
C GLN A 147 -16.53 0.97 -5.31
N VAL A 148 -16.45 2.18 -5.84
CA VAL A 148 -16.19 3.39 -5.05
C VAL A 148 -17.49 3.94 -4.45
N LYS A 149 -17.47 4.21 -3.15
CA LYS A 149 -18.54 4.82 -2.36
C LYS A 149 -18.01 5.94 -1.47
N TYR A 150 -18.72 7.05 -1.46
CA TYR A 150 -18.43 8.16 -0.54
C TYR A 150 -19.25 8.12 0.76
N THR A 151 -20.41 7.49 0.76
CA THR A 151 -21.29 7.38 1.94
C THR A 151 -21.94 6.00 2.02
N GLY A 152 -22.64 5.72 3.11
CA GLY A 152 -23.27 4.43 3.37
C GLY A 152 -22.32 3.43 4.02
N SER A 153 -22.78 2.19 4.18
CA SER A 153 -21.97 1.12 4.75
C SER A 153 -20.81 0.76 3.82
N ASP A 154 -19.66 0.47 4.41
CA ASP A 154 -18.44 0.06 3.71
C ASP A 154 -18.03 1.08 2.62
N ASN A 155 -17.99 2.36 3.00
CA ASN A 155 -17.54 3.43 2.11
C ASN A 155 -16.03 3.64 2.21
N ASP A 156 -15.41 4.07 1.11
CA ASP A 156 -13.96 4.20 0.98
C ASP A 156 -13.37 5.30 1.88
N ARG A 157 -14.12 6.38 2.08
CA ARG A 157 -13.61 7.52 2.85
C ARG A 157 -13.47 7.20 4.33
N ASP A 158 -14.32 6.35 4.88
CA ASP A 158 -14.26 6.01 6.30
C ASP A 158 -13.01 5.17 6.60
N ILE A 159 -12.48 4.45 5.63
CA ILE A 159 -11.20 3.73 5.74
C ILE A 159 -10.05 4.73 5.93
N ILE A 160 -10.03 5.82 5.16
CA ILE A 160 -9.06 6.92 5.31
C ILE A 160 -9.20 7.53 6.71
N LEU A 161 -10.44 7.86 7.12
CA LEU A 161 -10.72 8.46 8.43
C LEU A 161 -10.21 7.56 9.58
N GLN A 162 -10.46 6.25 9.50
CA GLN A 162 -9.97 5.31 10.51
C GLN A 162 -8.44 5.24 10.55
N ASN A 163 -7.78 5.24 9.39
CA ASN A 163 -6.32 5.11 9.29
C ASN A 163 -5.55 6.33 9.84
N ILE A 164 -6.18 7.51 9.83
CA ILE A 164 -5.64 8.73 10.43
C ILE A 164 -6.11 8.96 11.89
N GLY A 165 -6.90 8.05 12.47
CA GLY A 165 -7.22 8.06 13.91
C GLY A 165 -8.71 8.18 14.26
N GLY A 166 -9.59 8.14 13.27
CA GLY A 166 -11.05 7.94 13.40
C GLY A 166 -11.83 9.17 13.87
N VAL A 167 -11.35 9.87 14.88
CA VAL A 167 -12.09 10.96 15.55
C VAL A 167 -11.44 12.32 15.33
N VAL A 168 -10.12 12.36 15.17
CA VAL A 168 -9.35 13.58 14.91
C VAL A 168 -8.93 13.60 13.45
N PRO A 169 -9.68 14.27 12.56
CA PRO A 169 -9.52 14.15 11.10
C PRO A 169 -8.32 14.93 10.53
N THR A 170 -7.52 15.56 11.40
CA THR A 170 -6.40 16.43 11.03
C THR A 170 -5.04 15.74 11.08
N ASN A 171 -4.99 14.51 11.58
CA ASN A 171 -3.77 13.72 11.56
C ASN A 171 -3.43 13.32 10.12
N THR A 172 -2.13 13.15 9.88
CA THR A 172 -1.60 12.63 8.62
C THR A 172 -0.85 11.34 8.89
N ARG A 173 -1.05 10.33 8.05
CA ARG A 173 -0.19 9.15 8.03
C ARG A 173 0.84 9.33 6.92
N VAL A 174 2.12 9.18 7.25
CA VAL A 174 3.21 9.31 6.27
C VAL A 174 3.73 7.94 5.91
N GLU A 175 4.00 7.71 4.63
CA GLU A 175 4.66 6.52 4.12
C GLU A 175 5.98 6.27 4.87
N GLN A 176 6.33 5.01 5.08
CA GLN A 176 7.60 4.64 5.72
C GLN A 176 8.56 4.09 4.67
N LEU A 177 8.93 4.98 3.76
CA LEU A 177 10.01 4.81 2.79
C LEU A 177 10.87 6.09 2.80
N PRO A 178 12.16 5.99 2.42
CA PRO A 178 13.08 7.12 2.33
C PRO A 178 12.86 7.97 1.08
#